data_AF-A0A4V2JZA4-F1
#
_entry.id   AF-A0A4V2JZA4-F1
#
_cell.length_a   1.000
_cell.length_b   1.000
_cell.length_c   1.000
_cell.angle_alpha   90.00
_cell.angle_beta   90.00
_cell.angle_gamma   90.00
#
_symmetry.space_group_name_H-M   'P 1'
#
loop_
_entity.id
_entity.type
_entity.pdbx_description
1 polymer ?
#
loop_
_entity_poly.entity_id
_entity_poly.type
_entity_poly.pdbx_seq_one_letter_code
_entity_poly.pdbx_strand_id
1 'polypeptide(L)'
;MSSTYVHYAAPSSLPSDYALLSRYAAANPGAAAGADEQAEASSVALSSDVDEHEDESSGLDIHTNGVVISRSTSKRRSSFPSSYITPFNPTMGPLPDKHGHRSGPHPKDPNENTPLLAPPVPRIEEECDAASNNSARPFGELLREEARILVKYTLPVFGTHLFEYSLVIASVVSIGHLSTTALAASTLGSMTASVSGFSIIQGFASTLDTMLPSAWTSTQPQLVGLWAQRMGVVMAASLIPIMFIWWSSESILLFLKQEPEVARLASVYLKYSSAGLPAYAFNAISRRYFQSQGLFTVPTRIILGVAPVNALLNYLLVWGPEPIRLGFIGAPIATAISFNLISILSICYGVFFVPKTAWHPLSMRCFTSLGVLVQLGLSGVGQVASEWWSWELVGLAASQLGPTALATQSVLLVSASTTYQAPFALSVAASVRIGNLLGEENVTRAAVAAKCSILMSLVISAVWSTMFMVFRHSWAHLFNDDPAVVSLVASILPLVALFQVFDGLGAITSGILRAIGKQFTGALLNLSAYYVIGIPFGIWLAFWRDMQLHGLWVGLTVSLVYAAAIGVWICLKTDWEREVEKVRIRLEADQKDMQNDVEAIE
;
A
#
# COMPACT_ATOMS: atom_id res chain seq x y z
N MET A 1 -28.48 -10.85 54.81
CA MET A 1 -29.66 -11.71 55.05
C MET A 1 -30.53 -11.61 53.80
N SER A 2 -30.36 -12.54 52.85
CA SER A 2 -31.08 -13.83 52.75
C SER A 2 -32.44 -13.64 52.06
N SER A 3 -32.53 -13.90 50.74
CA SER A 3 -33.06 -15.15 50.15
C SER A 3 -34.59 -15.02 49.92
N THR A 4 -35.17 -15.35 48.76
CA THR A 4 -35.18 -16.72 48.22
C THR A 4 -35.56 -16.80 46.73
N TYR A 5 -34.84 -17.70 46.05
CA TYR A 5 -34.91 -18.23 44.68
C TYR A 5 -36.11 -19.15 44.40
N VAL A 6 -36.33 -19.47 43.10
CA VAL A 6 -36.48 -20.82 42.45
C VAL A 6 -36.69 -20.57 40.93
N HIS A 7 -35.74 -20.76 39.98
CA HIS A 7 -35.25 -21.95 39.23
C HIS A 7 -36.36 -22.85 38.61
N TYR A 8 -36.37 -23.30 37.33
CA TYR A 8 -35.37 -24.09 36.60
C TYR A 8 -35.70 -24.28 35.08
N ALA A 9 -34.63 -24.50 34.28
CA ALA A 9 -34.46 -25.44 33.14
C ALA A 9 -35.18 -25.30 31.78
N ALA A 10 -34.35 -25.16 30.73
CA ALA A 10 -34.55 -25.79 29.41
C ALA A 10 -34.18 -27.30 29.45
N PRO A 11 -34.53 -28.10 28.41
CA PRO A 11 -33.46 -28.57 27.51
C PRO A 11 -33.85 -28.78 26.03
N SER A 12 -32.81 -28.66 25.18
CA SER A 12 -32.51 -29.30 23.89
C SER A 12 -33.51 -30.26 23.20
N SER A 13 -33.68 -30.12 21.88
CA SER A 13 -33.55 -31.23 20.89
C SER A 13 -33.61 -30.74 19.43
N LEU A 14 -32.62 -31.17 18.63
CA LEU A 14 -32.72 -31.38 17.17
C LEU A 14 -33.50 -32.68 16.90
N PRO A 15 -34.07 -32.85 15.70
CA PRO A 15 -33.48 -33.87 14.81
C PRO A 15 -33.34 -33.44 13.33
N SER A 16 -32.32 -34.02 12.73
CA SER A 16 -32.04 -34.17 11.30
C SER A 16 -33.11 -34.94 10.55
N ASP A 17 -33.34 -34.60 9.27
CA ASP A 17 -33.57 -35.63 8.24
C ASP A 17 -33.03 -35.19 6.87
N TYR A 18 -32.11 -36.03 6.38
CA TYR A 18 -31.59 -36.10 5.03
C TYR A 18 -32.67 -36.61 4.07
N ALA A 19 -33.05 -35.84 3.06
CA ALA A 19 -33.52 -36.36 1.76
C ALA A 19 -33.96 -35.21 0.86
N LEU A 20 -33.10 -34.73 -0.05
CA LEU A 20 -33.53 -34.06 -1.30
C LEU A 20 -32.37 -33.87 -2.31
N LEU A 21 -31.45 -34.85 -2.39
CA LEU A 21 -30.35 -34.89 -3.37
C LEU A 21 -30.44 -36.08 -4.36
N SER A 22 -31.64 -36.59 -4.64
CA SER A 22 -31.82 -37.76 -5.52
C SER A 22 -32.76 -37.55 -6.71
N ARG A 23 -32.99 -36.31 -7.17
CA ARG A 23 -33.86 -36.04 -8.34
C ARG A 23 -33.19 -35.45 -9.59
N TYR A 24 -31.86 -35.50 -9.69
CA TYR A 24 -31.16 -35.07 -10.92
C TYR A 24 -30.33 -36.16 -11.62
N ALA A 25 -30.46 -37.43 -11.21
CA ALA A 25 -29.67 -38.55 -11.76
C ALA A 25 -30.53 -39.66 -12.40
N ALA A 26 -31.73 -39.34 -12.92
CA ALA A 26 -32.60 -40.32 -13.57
C ALA A 26 -33.23 -39.76 -14.85
N ALA A 27 -32.44 -39.70 -15.92
CA ALA A 27 -32.92 -39.63 -17.30
C ALA A 27 -32.12 -40.61 -18.16
N ASN A 28 -32.45 -41.89 -17.96
CA ASN A 28 -32.38 -43.02 -18.88
C ASN A 28 -31.03 -43.66 -19.30
N PRO A 29 -31.07 -44.98 -19.59
CA PRO A 29 -30.08 -45.94 -19.09
C PRO A 29 -29.51 -46.90 -20.18
N GLY A 30 -28.59 -47.76 -19.77
CA GLY A 30 -28.14 -48.95 -20.53
C GLY A 30 -26.73 -48.78 -21.10
N ALA A 31 -25.79 -49.71 -20.98
CA ALA A 31 -25.80 -51.07 -20.47
C ALA A 31 -24.37 -51.45 -20.04
N ALA A 32 -24.28 -52.59 -19.35
CA ALA A 32 -23.16 -53.05 -18.52
C ALA A 32 -21.99 -53.72 -19.28
N ALA A 33 -20.93 -53.93 -18.49
CA ALA A 33 -19.95 -55.04 -18.51
C ALA A 33 -18.69 -54.94 -19.41
N GLY A 34 -17.53 -54.89 -18.74
CA GLY A 34 -16.55 -55.98 -18.73
C GLY A 34 -15.48 -56.07 -19.83
N ALA A 35 -14.22 -56.09 -19.35
CA ALA A 35 -13.04 -56.82 -19.84
C ALA A 35 -12.25 -56.33 -21.08
N ASP A 36 -10.94 -56.19 -20.84
CA ASP A 36 -9.75 -56.62 -21.59
C ASP A 36 -9.56 -56.42 -23.12
N GLU A 37 -8.26 -56.26 -23.42
CA GLU A 37 -7.52 -56.56 -24.67
C GLU A 37 -7.46 -55.53 -25.83
N GLN A 38 -6.23 -55.01 -25.97
CA GLN A 38 -5.35 -55.10 -27.14
C GLN A 38 -5.84 -54.81 -28.58
N ALA A 39 -5.02 -53.96 -29.20
CA ALA A 39 -4.45 -54.06 -30.55
C ALA A 39 -5.24 -53.52 -31.75
N GLU A 40 -4.49 -52.71 -32.52
CA GLU A 40 -4.52 -52.53 -33.98
C GLU A 40 -5.80 -51.96 -34.59
N ALA A 41 -5.79 -51.24 -35.71
CA ALA A 41 -4.84 -50.52 -36.54
C ALA A 41 -5.73 -49.96 -37.66
N SER A 42 -5.28 -48.89 -38.33
CA SER A 42 -5.69 -48.52 -39.71
C SER A 42 -7.18 -48.12 -39.90
N SER A 43 -7.60 -47.20 -40.76
CA SER A 43 -6.98 -46.31 -41.74
C SER A 43 -8.12 -45.62 -42.50
N VAL A 44 -7.83 -44.50 -43.17
CA VAL A 44 -8.56 -43.95 -44.35
C VAL A 44 -9.94 -43.32 -44.03
N ALA A 45 -10.10 -42.00 -43.96
CA ALA A 45 -10.03 -40.94 -44.99
C ALA A 45 -11.32 -40.75 -45.81
N LEU A 46 -11.43 -39.54 -46.36
CA LEU A 46 -12.47 -38.90 -47.18
C LEU A 46 -13.63 -38.27 -46.39
N SER A 47 -14.10 -37.05 -46.71
CA SER A 47 -13.74 -36.05 -47.73
C SER A 47 -14.76 -34.91 -47.61
N SER A 48 -14.37 -33.69 -48.00
CA SER A 48 -15.03 -32.86 -49.02
C SER A 48 -14.94 -31.39 -48.65
N ASP A 49 -13.93 -30.73 -49.21
CA ASP A 49 -13.92 -29.28 -49.41
C ASP A 49 -14.63 -28.92 -50.72
N VAL A 50 -15.00 -27.65 -50.74
CA VAL A 50 -15.77 -26.90 -51.71
C VAL A 50 -15.02 -26.69 -53.03
N ASP A 51 -15.77 -26.94 -54.10
CA ASP A 51 -15.79 -26.40 -55.46
C ASP A 51 -14.86 -25.24 -55.87
N GLU A 52 -14.20 -25.48 -57.01
CA GLU A 52 -14.34 -24.78 -58.31
C GLU A 52 -13.11 -24.07 -58.96
N HIS A 53 -12.84 -24.57 -60.18
CA HIS A 53 -12.32 -23.96 -61.42
C HIS A 53 -10.84 -23.49 -61.52
N GLU A 54 -10.01 -24.21 -62.30
CA GLU A 54 -9.66 -24.04 -63.75
C GLU A 54 -8.75 -22.81 -63.98
N ASP A 55 -7.62 -22.83 -64.68
CA ASP A 55 -7.20 -23.61 -65.85
C ASP A 55 -5.66 -23.56 -66.07
N GLU A 56 -5.23 -24.40 -67.01
CA GLU A 56 -3.88 -24.86 -67.40
C GLU A 56 -2.84 -23.81 -67.87
N SER A 57 -1.54 -24.10 -67.67
CA SER A 57 -0.63 -24.62 -68.72
C SER A 57 0.86 -24.27 -68.58
N SER A 58 1.68 -25.31 -68.76
CA SER A 58 3.07 -25.36 -69.25
C SER A 58 4.22 -24.89 -68.35
N GLY A 59 5.14 -25.84 -68.10
CA GLY A 59 6.23 -25.76 -67.15
C GLY A 59 7.57 -25.26 -67.68
N LEU A 60 8.51 -25.09 -66.75
CA LEU A 60 9.93 -25.43 -66.93
C LEU A 60 10.63 -25.46 -65.56
N ASP A 61 11.21 -26.61 -65.24
CA ASP A 61 11.99 -26.88 -64.04
C ASP A 61 13.31 -26.10 -64.00
N ILE A 62 13.60 -25.39 -62.89
CA ILE A 62 14.97 -25.27 -62.35
C ILE A 62 14.92 -25.27 -60.80
N HIS A 63 15.63 -26.24 -60.23
CA HIS A 63 15.94 -26.44 -58.81
C HIS A 63 16.27 -25.17 -58.01
N THR A 64 15.73 -25.03 -56.79
CA THR A 64 16.54 -24.95 -55.55
C THR A 64 15.68 -24.94 -54.27
N ASN A 65 15.90 -25.97 -53.45
CA ASN A 65 15.76 -26.08 -51.99
C ASN A 65 14.93 -25.03 -51.21
N GLY A 66 13.83 -25.51 -50.62
CA GLY A 66 13.80 -25.64 -49.16
C GLY A 66 12.92 -24.67 -48.36
N VAL A 67 11.94 -25.28 -47.69
CA VAL A 67 11.30 -24.88 -46.43
C VAL A 67 10.03 -24.02 -46.53
N VAL A 68 8.90 -24.74 -46.46
CA VAL A 68 7.53 -24.26 -46.25
C VAL A 68 7.36 -23.75 -44.82
N ILE A 69 6.85 -22.52 -44.68
CA ILE A 69 6.42 -21.93 -43.41
C ILE A 69 5.01 -22.43 -43.08
N SER A 70 4.88 -23.31 -42.08
CA SER A 70 3.59 -23.68 -41.50
C SER A 70 3.19 -22.67 -40.42
N ARG A 71 2.12 -21.90 -40.70
CA ARG A 71 1.41 -21.08 -39.70
C ARG A 71 0.48 -22.00 -38.89
N SER A 72 0.84 -22.27 -37.64
CA SER A 72 -0.07 -22.84 -36.64
C SER A 72 -0.59 -21.73 -35.73
N THR A 73 -1.86 -21.39 -35.90
CA THR A 73 -2.64 -20.58 -34.96
C THR A 73 -3.02 -21.41 -33.74
N SER A 74 -2.47 -21.10 -32.57
CA SER A 74 -2.99 -21.59 -31.30
C SER A 74 -3.40 -20.42 -30.41
N LYS A 75 -4.72 -20.19 -30.33
CA LYS A 75 -5.34 -19.41 -29.25
C LYS A 75 -5.22 -20.23 -27.97
N ARG A 76 -4.41 -19.75 -27.01
CA ARG A 76 -4.56 -20.15 -25.60
C ARG A 76 -4.72 -18.92 -24.73
N ARG A 77 -5.94 -18.69 -24.25
CA ARG A 77 -6.20 -17.87 -23.07
C ARG A 77 -5.49 -18.56 -21.89
N SER A 78 -4.56 -17.88 -21.24
CA SER A 78 -4.10 -18.21 -19.90
C SER A 78 -4.33 -17.01 -19.00
N SER A 79 -5.28 -17.16 -18.10
CA SER A 79 -5.46 -16.34 -16.90
C SER A 79 -4.23 -16.47 -15.99
N PHE A 80 -3.80 -15.33 -15.43
CA PHE A 80 -2.74 -15.12 -14.43
C PHE A 80 -1.29 -15.00 -14.95
N PRO A 81 -0.61 -13.85 -14.74
CA PRO A 81 0.84 -13.76 -14.90
C PRO A 81 1.53 -14.40 -13.69
N SER A 82 2.28 -15.48 -13.93
CA SER A 82 3.18 -16.08 -12.95
C SER A 82 4.38 -15.14 -12.73
N SER A 83 4.54 -14.68 -11.49
CA SER A 83 5.76 -14.02 -11.02
C SER A 83 6.98 -14.92 -11.22
N TYR A 84 7.87 -14.58 -12.14
CA TYR A 84 9.22 -15.15 -12.17
C TYR A 84 10.20 -14.12 -11.62
N ILE A 85 10.55 -14.28 -10.35
CA ILE A 85 11.84 -13.84 -9.83
C ILE A 85 12.76 -15.04 -10.07
N THR A 86 13.68 -14.94 -11.02
CA THR A 86 14.77 -15.93 -11.12
C THR A 86 15.81 -15.62 -10.05
N PRO A 87 16.22 -16.61 -9.23
CA PRO A 87 17.24 -16.39 -8.21
C PRO A 87 18.59 -16.04 -8.85
N PHE A 88 19.26 -15.05 -8.25
CA PHE A 88 20.64 -14.71 -8.55
C PHE A 88 21.57 -15.80 -7.97
N ASN A 89 22.04 -16.70 -8.83
CA ASN A 89 23.26 -17.47 -8.56
C ASN A 89 24.43 -16.74 -9.24
N PRO A 90 25.40 -16.20 -8.49
CA PRO A 90 26.63 -15.69 -9.07
C PRO A 90 27.45 -16.90 -9.48
N THR A 91 27.21 -17.40 -10.68
CA THR A 91 28.16 -18.27 -11.34
C THR A 91 28.53 -17.58 -12.63
N MET A 92 29.81 -17.25 -12.78
CA MET A 92 30.44 -17.36 -14.10
C MET A 92 29.83 -18.60 -14.74
N GLY A 93 29.24 -18.47 -15.94
CA GLY A 93 28.58 -19.61 -16.59
C GLY A 93 29.47 -20.85 -16.46
N PRO A 94 28.90 -22.03 -16.18
CA PRO A 94 29.69 -23.20 -15.82
C PRO A 94 30.79 -23.39 -16.86
N LEU A 95 32.04 -23.48 -16.39
CA LEU A 95 33.18 -23.84 -17.23
C LEU A 95 32.78 -25.09 -18.03
N PRO A 96 32.98 -25.10 -19.36
CA PRO A 96 32.61 -26.24 -20.17
C PRO A 96 33.28 -27.49 -19.63
N ASP A 97 32.54 -28.60 -19.57
CA ASP A 97 33.15 -29.88 -19.25
C ASP A 97 34.17 -30.29 -20.33
N LYS A 98 34.91 -31.37 -20.09
CA LYS A 98 35.94 -31.87 -21.03
C LYS A 98 35.40 -32.24 -22.42
N HIS A 99 34.07 -32.20 -22.62
CA HIS A 99 33.38 -32.49 -23.87
C HIS A 99 32.66 -31.27 -24.46
N GLY A 100 32.80 -30.09 -23.86
CA GLY A 100 32.26 -28.83 -24.39
C GLY A 100 30.78 -28.59 -24.11
N HIS A 101 30.16 -29.30 -23.16
CA HIS A 101 28.76 -29.10 -22.79
C HIS A 101 28.63 -28.22 -21.54
N ARG A 102 27.71 -27.24 -21.61
CA ARG A 102 27.43 -26.26 -20.54
C ARG A 102 26.13 -26.66 -19.84
N SER A 103 26.21 -26.98 -18.55
CA SER A 103 25.06 -27.39 -17.72
C SER A 103 24.58 -26.24 -16.85
N GLY A 104 23.73 -25.37 -17.40
CA GLY A 104 23.03 -24.30 -16.68
C GLY A 104 21.68 -23.99 -17.34
N PRO A 105 20.75 -23.32 -16.63
CA PRO A 105 19.43 -23.03 -17.18
C PRO A 105 19.56 -22.06 -18.35
N HIS A 106 19.40 -22.58 -19.56
CA HIS A 106 19.30 -21.79 -20.78
C HIS A 106 17.93 -21.09 -20.85
N PRO A 107 17.85 -19.84 -21.35
CA PRO A 107 16.59 -19.31 -21.86
C PRO A 107 16.06 -20.30 -22.90
N LYS A 108 14.74 -20.56 -22.91
CA LYS A 108 14.17 -21.57 -23.82
C LYS A 108 14.41 -21.25 -25.30
N ASP A 109 14.63 -19.97 -25.65
CA ASP A 109 15.00 -19.51 -26.99
C ASP A 109 15.90 -18.26 -26.90
N PRO A 110 17.24 -18.41 -26.78
CA PRO A 110 18.13 -17.26 -26.84
C PRO A 110 18.21 -16.73 -28.28
N ASN A 111 18.01 -15.43 -28.43
CA ASN A 111 18.17 -14.72 -29.71
C ASN A 111 19.39 -13.79 -29.69
N GLU A 112 19.70 -13.19 -30.84
CA GLU A 112 20.77 -12.20 -31.00
C GLU A 112 20.65 -10.95 -30.11
N ASN A 113 19.49 -10.74 -29.48
CA ASN A 113 19.22 -9.65 -28.55
C ASN A 113 19.33 -10.07 -27.07
N THR A 114 19.65 -11.34 -26.79
CA THR A 114 19.83 -11.81 -25.42
C THR A 114 21.22 -11.35 -24.92
N PRO A 115 21.30 -10.51 -23.87
CA PRO A 115 22.58 -10.01 -23.39
C PRO A 115 23.50 -11.16 -22.99
N LEU A 116 24.71 -11.20 -23.56
CA LEU A 116 25.74 -12.20 -23.22
C LEU A 116 26.20 -12.10 -21.75
N LEU A 117 25.94 -10.96 -21.12
CA LEU A 117 26.16 -10.68 -19.70
C LEU A 117 24.81 -10.19 -19.13
N ALA A 118 24.32 -10.83 -18.07
CA ALA A 118 23.21 -10.27 -17.30
C ALA A 118 23.62 -8.89 -16.78
N PRO A 119 22.73 -7.88 -16.76
CA PRO A 119 23.07 -6.58 -16.21
C PRO A 119 23.55 -6.77 -14.76
N PRO A 120 24.65 -6.11 -14.34
CA PRO A 120 25.24 -6.28 -13.00
C PRO A 120 24.37 -5.72 -11.87
N VAL A 121 23.15 -5.25 -12.18
CA VAL A 121 22.25 -4.49 -11.32
C VAL A 121 20.91 -5.22 -11.27
N PRO A 122 20.33 -5.50 -10.09
CA PRO A 122 18.97 -6.01 -9.99
C PRO A 122 18.00 -5.00 -10.58
N ARG A 123 17.39 -5.36 -11.71
CA ARG A 123 16.29 -4.58 -12.31
C ARG A 123 14.97 -5.25 -11.98
N ILE A 124 13.95 -4.44 -11.73
CA ILE A 124 12.58 -4.95 -11.74
C ILE A 124 12.21 -5.09 -13.22
N GLU A 125 12.41 -6.28 -13.78
CA GLU A 125 12.06 -6.57 -15.17
C GLU A 125 10.54 -6.43 -15.35
N GLU A 126 10.12 -5.31 -15.95
CA GLU A 126 8.78 -5.16 -16.47
C GLU A 126 8.79 -5.56 -17.95
N GLU A 127 7.70 -6.14 -18.47
CA GLU A 127 7.61 -6.64 -19.86
C GLU A 127 8.03 -5.59 -20.92
N CYS A 128 7.94 -4.31 -20.56
CA CYS A 128 8.28 -3.16 -21.38
C CYS A 128 9.81 -2.95 -21.55
N ASP A 129 10.61 -3.55 -20.67
CA ASP A 129 12.07 -3.42 -20.63
C ASP A 129 12.76 -4.37 -21.62
N ALA A 130 12.08 -5.44 -22.03
CA ALA A 130 12.57 -6.42 -23.00
C ALA A 130 12.61 -5.91 -24.46
N ALA A 131 11.87 -4.83 -24.77
CA ALA A 131 11.80 -4.26 -26.12
C ALA A 131 12.84 -3.15 -26.34
N SER A 132 14.11 -3.35 -25.96
CA SER A 132 15.16 -2.35 -26.09
C SER A 132 15.67 -2.17 -27.53
N ASN A 133 14.78 -1.87 -28.48
CA ASN A 133 15.24 -1.28 -29.73
C ASN A 133 15.37 0.24 -29.55
N ASN A 134 16.56 0.75 -29.86
CA ASN A 134 17.09 2.11 -29.70
C ASN A 134 16.32 3.24 -30.43
N SER A 135 15.04 3.05 -30.79
CA SER A 135 14.19 4.12 -31.30
C SER A 135 13.57 4.90 -30.14
N ALA A 136 13.64 6.23 -30.19
CA ALA A 136 12.95 7.12 -29.25
C ALA A 136 11.45 6.76 -29.21
N ARG A 137 11.04 6.03 -28.15
CA ARG A 137 9.65 5.60 -28.01
C ARG A 137 8.74 6.83 -27.88
N PRO A 138 7.59 6.87 -28.58
CA PRO A 138 6.62 7.95 -28.42
C PRO A 138 6.21 8.12 -26.96
N PHE A 139 6.03 9.37 -26.52
CA PHE A 139 5.58 9.68 -25.15
C PHE A 139 4.29 8.94 -24.76
N GLY A 140 3.36 8.77 -25.71
CA GLY A 140 2.09 8.07 -25.47
C GLY A 140 2.27 6.57 -25.18
N GLU A 141 3.26 5.91 -25.77
CA GLU A 141 3.56 4.50 -25.49
C GLU A 141 4.19 4.36 -24.10
N LEU A 142 5.20 5.18 -23.79
CA LEU A 142 5.81 5.21 -22.45
C LEU A 142 4.78 5.52 -21.35
N LEU A 143 3.85 6.44 -21.61
CA LEU A 143 2.77 6.76 -20.68
C LEU A 143 1.86 5.55 -20.43
N ARG A 144 1.52 4.79 -21.48
CA ARG A 144 0.68 3.58 -21.37
C ARG A 144 1.38 2.46 -20.61
N GLU A 145 2.68 2.30 -20.84
CA GLU A 145 3.51 1.33 -20.12
C GLU A 145 3.59 1.68 -18.63
N GLU A 146 3.97 2.92 -18.30
CA GLU A 146 4.03 3.38 -16.90
C GLU A 146 2.67 3.32 -16.22
N ALA A 147 1.57 3.63 -16.92
CA ALA A 147 0.23 3.49 -16.36
C ALA A 147 -0.08 2.04 -15.94
N ARG A 148 0.27 1.05 -16.75
CA ARG A 148 0.07 -0.38 -16.41
C ARG A 148 0.89 -0.79 -15.20
N ILE A 149 2.15 -0.37 -15.15
CA ILE A 149 3.07 -0.66 -14.03
C ILE A 149 2.53 -0.04 -12.73
N LEU A 150 2.16 1.24 -12.78
CA LEU A 150 1.60 1.95 -11.64
C LEU A 150 0.30 1.32 -11.15
N VAL A 151 -0.61 0.90 -12.04
CA VAL A 151 -1.84 0.18 -11.65
C VAL A 151 -1.49 -1.15 -10.96
N LYS A 152 -0.57 -1.94 -11.53
CA LYS A 152 -0.11 -3.22 -10.97
C LYS A 152 0.47 -3.07 -9.57
N TYR A 153 1.16 -1.98 -9.28
CA TYR A 153 1.73 -1.69 -7.95
C TYR A 153 0.71 -1.08 -6.99
N THR A 154 -0.17 -0.22 -7.49
CA THR A 154 -1.18 0.48 -6.68
C THR A 154 -2.20 -0.48 -6.10
N LEU A 155 -2.65 -1.49 -6.85
CA LEU A 155 -3.73 -2.38 -6.40
C LEU A 155 -3.37 -3.18 -5.13
N PRO A 156 -2.19 -3.83 -5.01
CA PRO A 156 -1.76 -4.46 -3.76
C PRO A 156 -1.58 -3.47 -2.59
N VAL A 157 -1.08 -2.26 -2.86
CA VAL A 157 -0.90 -1.22 -1.84
C VAL A 157 -2.25 -0.74 -1.31
N PHE A 158 -3.21 -0.51 -2.20
CA PHE A 158 -4.58 -0.17 -1.81
C PHE A 158 -5.21 -1.27 -0.94
N GLY A 159 -5.10 -2.54 -1.36
CA GLY A 159 -5.57 -3.68 -0.57
C GLY A 159 -4.90 -3.74 0.81
N THR A 160 -3.60 -3.44 0.88
CA THR A 160 -2.87 -3.37 2.16
C THR A 160 -3.52 -2.36 3.11
N HIS A 161 -3.74 -1.13 2.66
CA HIS A 161 -4.32 -0.09 3.51
C HIS A 161 -5.76 -0.40 3.93
N LEU A 162 -6.55 -1.00 3.03
CA LEU A 162 -7.90 -1.45 3.35
C LEU A 162 -7.91 -2.49 4.48
N PHE A 163 -7.02 -3.48 4.41
CA PHE A 163 -6.89 -4.48 5.46
C PHE A 163 -6.28 -3.92 6.75
N GLU A 164 -5.36 -2.95 6.67
CA GLU A 164 -4.86 -2.23 7.86
C GLU A 164 -6.00 -1.50 8.57
N TYR A 165 -6.85 -0.81 7.81
CA TYR A 165 -8.01 -0.10 8.35
C TYR A 165 -9.02 -1.07 8.98
N SER A 166 -9.18 -2.27 8.43
CA SER A 166 -10.05 -3.29 9.00
C SER A 166 -9.65 -3.71 10.43
N LEU A 167 -8.35 -3.68 10.77
CA LEU A 167 -7.88 -3.97 12.12
C LEU A 167 -8.40 -2.94 13.13
N VAL A 168 -8.41 -1.67 12.73
CA VAL A 168 -8.92 -0.57 13.55
C VAL A 168 -10.43 -0.67 13.70
N ILE A 169 -11.15 -0.90 12.59
CA ILE A 169 -12.61 -1.06 12.61
C ILE A 169 -13.02 -2.20 13.54
N ALA A 170 -12.37 -3.37 13.44
CA ALA A 170 -12.71 -4.52 14.28
C ALA A 170 -12.63 -4.16 15.78
N SER A 171 -11.58 -3.46 16.20
CA SER A 171 -11.45 -3.01 17.58
C SER A 171 -12.47 -1.96 18.00
N VAL A 172 -12.79 -0.99 17.13
CA VAL A 172 -13.83 0.01 17.42
C VAL A 172 -15.20 -0.63 17.57
N VAL A 173 -15.58 -1.53 16.64
CA VAL A 173 -16.84 -2.27 16.69
C VAL A 173 -16.91 -3.13 17.96
N SER A 174 -15.81 -3.79 18.33
CA SER A 174 -15.79 -4.61 19.53
C SER A 174 -15.99 -3.82 20.83
N ILE A 175 -15.32 -2.68 20.95
CA ILE A 175 -15.47 -1.81 22.13
C ILE A 175 -16.84 -1.12 22.14
N GLY A 176 -17.36 -0.73 20.98
CA GLY A 176 -18.63 -0.02 20.86
C GLY A 176 -19.83 -0.74 21.45
N HIS A 177 -19.82 -2.08 21.44
CA HIS A 177 -20.89 -2.89 22.04
C HIS A 177 -20.72 -3.14 23.56
N LEU A 178 -19.61 -2.70 24.17
CA LEU A 178 -19.42 -2.82 25.62
C LEU A 178 -20.09 -1.66 26.37
N SER A 179 -19.73 -0.43 26.02
CA SER A 179 -20.37 0.79 26.53
C SER A 179 -20.00 2.01 25.70
N THR A 180 -20.81 3.06 25.81
CA THR A 180 -20.54 4.37 25.20
C THR A 180 -19.31 5.05 25.82
N THR A 181 -19.09 4.92 27.13
CA THR A 181 -17.93 5.47 27.83
C THR A 181 -16.63 4.80 27.39
N ALA A 182 -16.65 3.47 27.23
CA ALA A 182 -15.53 2.70 26.72
C ALA A 182 -15.18 3.08 25.27
N LEU A 183 -16.19 3.29 24.42
CA LEU A 183 -16.00 3.74 23.05
C LEU A 183 -15.42 5.16 22.96
N ALA A 184 -15.90 6.09 23.80
CA ALA A 184 -15.34 7.44 23.88
C ALA A 184 -13.86 7.40 24.33
N ALA A 185 -13.56 6.57 25.33
CA ALA A 185 -12.19 6.40 25.82
C ALA A 185 -11.26 5.73 24.81
N SER A 186 -11.71 4.72 24.07
CA SER A 186 -10.91 4.09 23.02
C SER A 186 -10.64 5.05 21.87
N THR A 187 -11.65 5.83 21.47
CA THR A 187 -11.50 6.86 20.43
C THR A 187 -10.47 7.91 20.85
N LEU A 188 -10.58 8.44 22.08
CA LEU A 188 -9.60 9.39 22.63
C LEU A 188 -8.18 8.79 22.71
N GLY A 189 -8.08 7.51 23.12
CA GLY A 189 -6.83 6.77 23.12
C GLY A 189 -6.23 6.60 21.72
N SER A 190 -7.03 6.21 20.73
CA SER A 190 -6.61 6.05 19.34
C SER A 190 -6.21 7.39 18.69
N MET A 191 -6.93 8.47 18.97
CA MET A 191 -6.56 9.83 18.53
C MET A 191 -5.20 10.23 19.13
N THR A 192 -5.03 10.02 20.44
CA THR A 192 -3.76 10.29 21.14
C THR A 192 -2.62 9.48 20.53
N ALA A 193 -2.84 8.18 20.23
CA ALA A 193 -1.86 7.32 19.59
C ALA A 193 -1.50 7.78 18.17
N SER A 194 -2.49 8.24 17.41
CA SER A 194 -2.31 8.71 16.03
C SER A 194 -1.48 9.99 15.98
N VAL A 195 -1.80 10.96 16.86
CA VAL A 195 -1.11 12.25 16.96
C VAL A 195 0.31 12.10 17.51
N SER A 196 0.48 11.36 18.61
CA SER A 196 1.75 11.30 19.34
C SER A 196 2.69 10.17 18.93
N GLY A 197 2.22 9.17 18.17
CA GLY A 197 2.99 7.98 17.84
C GLY A 197 2.95 7.60 16.36
N PHE A 198 1.78 7.19 15.84
CA PHE A 198 1.68 6.60 14.51
C PHE A 198 2.09 7.57 13.40
N SER A 199 1.67 8.84 13.46
CA SER A 199 2.07 9.86 12.48
C SER A 199 3.59 10.11 12.47
N ILE A 200 4.23 10.08 13.65
CA ILE A 200 5.69 10.24 13.78
C ILE A 200 6.42 9.06 13.15
N ILE A 201 5.99 7.83 13.47
CA ILE A 201 6.57 6.60 12.89
C ILE A 201 6.38 6.60 11.36
N GLN A 202 5.20 6.94 10.85
CA GLN A 202 4.98 7.01 9.41
C GLN A 202 5.82 8.11 8.75
N GLY A 203 5.98 9.25 9.42
CA GLY A 203 6.83 10.35 8.97
C GLY A 203 8.29 9.94 8.82
N PHE A 204 8.89 9.32 9.83
CA PHE A 204 10.26 8.78 9.74
C PHE A 204 10.37 7.69 8.68
N ALA A 205 9.39 6.78 8.61
CA ALA A 205 9.42 5.66 7.68
C ALA A 205 9.34 6.16 6.22
N SER A 206 8.70 7.30 5.97
CA SER A 206 8.59 7.90 4.64
C SER A 206 9.95 8.23 4.00
N THR A 207 11.01 8.42 4.80
CA THR A 207 12.39 8.59 4.28
C THR A 207 12.89 7.35 3.53
N LEU A 208 12.40 6.16 3.90
CA LEU A 208 12.74 4.94 3.19
C LEU A 208 12.13 4.90 1.77
N ASP A 209 11.07 5.66 1.51
CA ASP A 209 10.51 5.82 0.16
C ASP A 209 11.51 6.53 -0.78
N THR A 210 12.43 7.31 -0.23
CA THR A 210 13.54 7.97 -0.96
C THR A 210 14.78 7.08 -1.07
N MET A 211 15.15 6.41 0.02
CA MET A 211 16.44 5.72 0.12
C MET A 211 16.41 4.34 -0.53
N LEU A 212 15.39 3.53 -0.22
CA LEU A 212 15.40 2.11 -0.57
C LEU A 212 15.23 1.85 -2.07
N PRO A 213 14.30 2.51 -2.80
CA PRO A 213 14.11 2.22 -4.23
C PRO A 213 15.37 2.50 -5.06
N SER A 214 15.98 3.67 -4.88
CA SER A 214 17.23 4.01 -5.58
C SER A 214 18.42 3.15 -5.18
N ALA A 215 18.44 2.61 -3.94
CA ALA A 215 19.49 1.70 -3.50
C ALA A 215 19.33 0.31 -4.14
N TRP A 216 18.08 -0.15 -4.32
CA TRP A 216 17.78 -1.44 -4.94
C TRP A 216 18.27 -1.53 -6.38
N THR A 217 18.01 -0.48 -7.17
CA THR A 217 18.40 -0.40 -8.58
C THR A 217 19.82 0.14 -8.79
N SER A 218 20.60 0.30 -7.72
CA SER A 218 22.03 0.63 -7.80
C SER A 218 22.88 -0.63 -8.03
N THR A 219 24.17 -0.46 -8.30
CA THR A 219 25.13 -1.57 -8.36
C THR A 219 25.30 -2.33 -7.04
N GLN A 220 24.76 -1.82 -5.92
CA GLN A 220 24.87 -2.42 -4.59
C GLN A 220 23.50 -2.53 -3.90
N PRO A 221 22.65 -3.50 -4.29
CA PRO A 221 21.31 -3.69 -3.71
C PRO A 221 21.32 -3.98 -2.21
N GLN A 222 22.44 -4.44 -1.64
CA GLN A 222 22.60 -4.69 -0.20
C GLN A 222 22.44 -3.41 0.65
N LEU A 223 22.63 -2.23 0.04
CA LEU A 223 22.37 -0.95 0.72
C LEU A 223 20.91 -0.81 1.17
N VAL A 224 19.96 -1.51 0.52
CA VAL A 224 18.56 -1.56 0.95
C VAL A 224 18.44 -2.10 2.38
N GLY A 225 19.09 -3.24 2.67
CA GLY A 225 19.12 -3.82 4.00
C GLY A 225 19.81 -2.93 5.03
N LEU A 226 20.92 -2.28 4.64
CA LEU A 226 21.65 -1.38 5.53
C LEU A 226 20.83 -0.14 5.90
N TRP A 227 20.20 0.52 4.93
CA TRP A 227 19.34 1.67 5.19
C TRP A 227 18.10 1.30 6.02
N ALA A 228 17.53 0.09 5.82
CA ALA A 228 16.46 -0.42 6.66
C ALA A 228 16.93 -0.65 8.12
N GLN A 229 18.13 -1.17 8.34
CA GLN A 229 18.72 -1.32 9.68
C GLN A 229 18.97 0.03 10.35
N ARG A 230 19.56 1.00 9.62
CA ARG A 230 19.77 2.38 10.10
C ARG A 230 18.46 3.03 10.52
N MET A 231 17.40 2.86 9.73
CA MET A 231 16.07 3.34 10.11
C MET A 231 15.52 2.63 11.34
N GLY A 232 15.80 1.33 11.51
CA GLY A 232 15.47 0.59 12.73
C GLY A 232 16.04 1.25 13.99
N VAL A 233 17.29 1.75 13.93
CA VAL A 233 17.93 2.48 15.04
C VAL A 233 17.22 3.81 15.30
N VAL A 234 16.94 4.60 14.25
CA VAL A 234 16.20 5.88 14.38
C VAL A 234 14.80 5.65 14.97
N MET A 235 14.10 4.63 14.50
CA MET A 235 12.79 4.25 15.03
C MET A 235 12.88 3.85 16.49
N ALA A 236 13.82 2.99 16.87
CA ALA A 236 14.02 2.58 18.26
C ALA A 236 14.25 3.77 19.19
N ALA A 237 15.06 4.75 18.77
CA ALA A 237 15.26 5.99 19.53
C ALA A 237 13.97 6.82 19.63
N SER A 238 13.20 6.94 18.55
CA SER A 238 11.93 7.69 18.53
C SER A 238 10.83 7.04 19.37
N LEU A 239 10.86 5.71 19.55
CA LEU A 239 9.88 4.99 20.36
C LEU A 239 9.98 5.35 21.85
N ILE A 240 11.16 5.67 22.36
CA ILE A 240 11.39 6.00 23.78
C ILE A 240 10.49 7.17 24.26
N PRO A 241 10.53 8.37 23.64
CA PRO A 241 9.65 9.47 24.04
C PRO A 241 8.16 9.17 23.80
N ILE A 242 7.81 8.44 22.74
CA ILE A 242 6.41 8.07 22.45
C ILE A 242 5.85 7.18 23.58
N MET A 243 6.63 6.16 23.98
CA MET A 243 6.24 5.26 25.07
C MET A 243 6.09 6.00 26.40
N PHE A 244 6.97 6.96 26.68
CA PHE A 244 6.85 7.82 27.87
C PHE A 244 5.53 8.62 27.86
N ILE A 245 5.19 9.26 26.74
CA ILE A 245 3.92 9.98 26.57
C ILE A 245 2.72 9.05 26.79
N TRP A 246 2.76 7.83 26.22
CA TRP A 246 1.64 6.89 26.33
C TRP A 246 1.45 6.36 27.75
N TRP A 247 2.54 6.12 28.48
CA TRP A 247 2.48 5.67 29.87
C TRP A 247 2.04 6.77 30.85
N SER A 248 2.35 8.03 30.54
CA SER A 248 1.90 9.22 31.28
C SER A 248 0.61 9.85 30.75
N SER A 249 -0.08 9.18 29.83
CA SER A 249 -1.24 9.74 29.11
C SER A 249 -2.41 10.13 30.02
N GLU A 250 -2.65 9.42 31.13
CA GLU A 250 -3.70 9.76 32.09
C GLU A 250 -3.52 11.17 32.65
N SER A 251 -2.31 11.49 33.13
CA SER A 251 -1.99 12.81 33.68
C SER A 251 -2.08 13.90 32.62
N ILE A 252 -1.67 13.59 31.38
CA ILE A 252 -1.75 14.52 30.25
C ILE A 252 -3.21 14.80 29.90
N LEU A 253 -4.05 13.78 29.80
CA LEU A 253 -5.47 13.92 29.46
C LEU A 253 -6.26 14.64 30.56
N LEU A 254 -5.95 14.36 31.83
CA LEU A 254 -6.51 15.10 32.97
C LEU A 254 -6.08 16.58 32.94
N PHE A 255 -4.82 16.86 32.60
CA PHE A 255 -4.32 18.23 32.43
C PHE A 255 -5.06 18.96 31.30
N LEU A 256 -5.41 18.25 30.22
CA LEU A 256 -6.27 18.75 29.13
C LEU A 256 -7.76 18.82 29.50
N LYS A 257 -8.10 18.64 30.79
CA LYS A 257 -9.47 18.72 31.34
C LYS A 257 -10.44 17.68 30.77
N GLN A 258 -9.94 16.52 30.36
CA GLN A 258 -10.80 15.38 30.02
C GLN A 258 -11.46 14.80 31.28
N GLU A 259 -12.63 14.17 31.10
CA GLU A 259 -13.32 13.50 32.19
C GLU A 259 -12.43 12.42 32.82
N PRO A 260 -12.32 12.32 34.16
CA PRO A 260 -11.39 11.40 34.81
C PRO A 260 -11.54 9.93 34.42
N GLU A 261 -12.77 9.45 34.25
CA GLU A 261 -13.01 8.06 33.86
C GLU A 261 -12.55 7.78 32.43
N VAL A 262 -12.87 8.68 31.49
CA VAL A 262 -12.47 8.60 30.08
C VAL A 262 -10.95 8.70 29.95
N ALA A 263 -10.31 9.63 30.67
CA ALA A 263 -8.86 9.79 30.69
C ALA A 263 -8.14 8.54 31.21
N ARG A 264 -8.65 7.93 32.28
CA ARG A 264 -8.11 6.67 32.84
C ARG A 264 -8.24 5.52 31.84
N LEU A 265 -9.42 5.33 31.23
CA LEU A 265 -9.65 4.26 30.26
C LEU A 265 -8.83 4.45 28.97
N ALA A 266 -8.71 5.69 28.46
CA ALA A 266 -7.86 6.01 27.32
C ALA A 266 -6.38 5.71 27.61
N SER A 267 -5.91 6.01 28.82
CA SER A 267 -4.57 5.67 29.28
C SER A 267 -4.33 4.17 29.35
N VAL A 268 -5.30 3.41 29.87
CA VAL A 268 -5.25 1.94 29.85
C VAL A 268 -5.15 1.43 28.41
N TYR A 269 -5.98 1.95 27.50
CA TYR A 269 -5.93 1.58 26.08
C TYR A 269 -4.53 1.84 25.46
N LEU A 270 -3.94 3.00 25.73
CA LEU A 270 -2.60 3.36 25.24
C LEU A 270 -1.50 2.47 25.81
N LYS A 271 -1.55 2.16 27.11
CA LYS A 271 -0.57 1.27 27.77
C LYS A 271 -0.57 -0.13 27.16
N TYR A 272 -1.74 -0.70 26.88
CA TYR A 272 -1.81 -2.00 26.22
C TYR A 272 -1.45 -1.93 24.72
N SER A 273 -1.82 -0.84 24.03
CA SER A 273 -1.41 -0.60 22.64
C SER A 273 0.10 -0.44 22.49
N SER A 274 0.78 0.03 23.55
CA SER A 274 2.22 0.24 23.59
C SER A 274 3.04 -1.03 23.31
N ALA A 275 2.51 -2.21 23.65
CA ALA A 275 3.13 -3.49 23.34
C ALA A 275 3.15 -3.82 21.83
N GLY A 276 2.26 -3.20 21.04
CA GLY A 276 2.23 -3.34 19.58
C GLY A 276 3.07 -2.30 18.85
N LEU A 277 3.54 -1.25 19.53
CA LEU A 277 4.18 -0.11 18.90
C LEU A 277 5.54 -0.43 18.25
N PRO A 278 6.45 -1.21 18.87
CA PRO A 278 7.69 -1.64 18.21
C PRO A 278 7.42 -2.46 16.94
N ALA A 279 6.42 -3.34 16.98
CA ALA A 279 6.00 -4.13 15.84
C ALA A 279 5.42 -3.23 14.72
N TYR A 280 4.63 -2.22 15.07
CA TYR A 280 4.14 -1.23 14.11
C TYR A 280 5.29 -0.49 13.40
N ALA A 281 6.30 -0.04 14.15
CA ALA A 281 7.48 0.60 13.58
C ALA A 281 8.27 -0.34 12.66
N PHE A 282 8.47 -1.60 13.07
CA PHE A 282 9.09 -2.61 12.22
C PHE A 282 8.27 -2.88 10.95
N ASN A 283 6.94 -2.98 11.06
CA ASN A 283 6.05 -3.19 9.92
C ASN A 283 6.13 -2.04 8.90
N ALA A 284 6.29 -0.80 9.38
CA ALA A 284 6.47 0.36 8.51
C ALA A 284 7.79 0.28 7.71
N ILE A 285 8.86 -0.27 8.29
CA ILE A 285 10.14 -0.51 7.62
C ILE A 285 10.04 -1.71 6.67
N SER A 286 9.55 -2.86 7.14
CA SER A 286 9.50 -4.11 6.36
C SER A 286 8.61 -3.97 5.13
N ARG A 287 7.49 -3.25 5.25
CA ARG A 287 6.61 -2.93 4.12
C ARG A 287 7.38 -2.21 3.02
N ARG A 288 8.14 -1.17 3.36
CA ARG A 288 8.93 -0.38 2.41
C ARG A 288 10.12 -1.16 1.86
N TYR A 289 10.73 -2.01 2.68
CA TYR A 289 11.77 -2.94 2.24
C TYR A 289 11.27 -3.89 1.14
N PHE A 290 10.07 -4.48 1.28
CA PHE A 290 9.50 -5.31 0.22
C PHE A 290 9.06 -4.49 -1.00
N GLN A 291 8.38 -3.37 -0.77
CA GLN A 291 7.85 -2.54 -1.85
C GLN A 291 8.97 -1.97 -2.73
N SER A 292 10.09 -1.51 -2.16
CA SER A 292 11.22 -0.96 -2.94
C SER A 292 11.78 -1.95 -3.96
N GLN A 293 11.73 -3.25 -3.64
CA GLN A 293 12.17 -4.35 -4.50
C GLN A 293 11.13 -4.78 -5.55
N GLY A 294 9.96 -4.14 -5.60
CA GLY A 294 8.85 -4.53 -6.47
C GLY A 294 7.91 -5.58 -5.87
N LEU A 295 8.12 -5.99 -4.61
CA LEU A 295 7.34 -7.05 -3.95
C LEU A 295 6.06 -6.51 -3.29
N PHE A 296 5.28 -5.71 -4.01
CA PHE A 296 4.08 -5.04 -3.49
C PHE A 296 3.00 -5.99 -2.96
N THR A 297 2.93 -7.22 -3.47
CA THR A 297 1.93 -8.23 -3.04
C THR A 297 2.26 -8.89 -1.71
N VAL A 298 3.53 -8.86 -1.27
CA VAL A 298 3.96 -9.57 -0.05
C VAL A 298 3.28 -8.98 1.19
N PRO A 299 3.36 -7.66 1.44
CA PRO A 299 2.71 -7.09 2.60
C PRO A 299 1.17 -7.25 2.56
N THR A 300 0.56 -7.21 1.38
CA THR A 300 -0.89 -7.44 1.18
C THR A 300 -1.29 -8.86 1.58
N ARG A 301 -0.54 -9.88 1.15
CA ARG A 301 -0.82 -11.29 1.46
C ARG A 301 -0.71 -11.56 2.96
N ILE A 302 0.31 -11.00 3.61
CA ILE A 302 0.49 -11.13 5.05
C ILE A 302 -0.72 -10.55 5.79
N ILE A 303 -1.09 -9.31 5.48
CA ILE A 303 -2.20 -8.67 6.19
C ILE A 303 -3.56 -9.27 5.86
N LEU A 304 -3.78 -9.76 4.63
CA LEU A 304 -4.97 -10.50 4.26
C LEU A 304 -5.15 -11.76 5.13
N GLY A 305 -4.05 -12.44 5.50
CA GLY A 305 -4.08 -13.57 6.42
C GLY A 305 -4.29 -13.16 7.89
N VAL A 306 -3.72 -12.02 8.31
CA VAL A 306 -3.81 -11.55 9.71
C VAL A 306 -5.15 -10.86 10.02
N ALA A 307 -5.80 -10.21 9.06
CA ALA A 307 -7.04 -9.47 9.31
C ALA A 307 -8.19 -10.35 9.86
N PRO A 308 -8.46 -11.55 9.33
CA PRO A 308 -9.43 -12.47 9.93
C PRO A 308 -9.02 -12.94 11.34
N VAL A 309 -7.72 -13.16 11.58
CA VAL A 309 -7.20 -13.51 12.91
C VAL A 309 -7.44 -12.36 13.89
N ASN A 310 -7.23 -11.12 13.47
CA ASN A 310 -7.52 -9.94 14.29
C ASN A 310 -9.01 -9.82 14.63
N ALA A 311 -9.90 -10.05 13.66
CA ALA A 311 -11.35 -10.03 13.91
C ALA A 311 -11.75 -11.12 14.92
N LEU A 312 -11.19 -12.33 14.77
CA LEU A 312 -11.40 -13.42 15.73
C LEU A 312 -10.85 -13.08 17.12
N LEU A 313 -9.65 -12.50 17.21
CA LEU A 313 -9.05 -12.07 18.48
C LEU A 313 -9.88 -10.98 19.16
N ASN A 314 -10.39 -10.00 18.40
CA ASN A 314 -11.29 -8.98 18.93
C ASN A 314 -12.57 -9.63 19.48
N TYR A 315 -13.18 -10.57 18.74
CA TYR A 315 -14.35 -11.30 19.23
C TYR A 315 -14.04 -12.10 20.52
N LEU A 316 -12.97 -12.89 20.54
CA LEU A 316 -12.63 -13.77 21.66
C LEU A 316 -12.18 -13.00 22.91
N LEU A 317 -11.32 -12.00 22.76
CA LEU A 317 -10.77 -11.24 23.90
C LEU A 317 -11.77 -10.23 24.45
N VAL A 318 -12.70 -9.72 23.63
CA VAL A 318 -13.67 -8.72 24.08
C VAL A 318 -14.98 -9.38 24.55
N TRP A 319 -15.53 -10.32 23.78
CA TRP A 319 -16.85 -10.93 24.04
C TRP A 319 -16.82 -12.44 24.30
N GLY A 320 -15.66 -13.09 24.21
CA GLY A 320 -15.55 -14.53 24.29
C GLY A 320 -15.92 -15.13 25.65
N PRO A 321 -15.67 -16.44 25.82
CA PRO A 321 -16.03 -17.15 27.05
C PRO A 321 -15.27 -16.60 28.26
N GLU A 322 -15.86 -16.70 29.46
CA GLU A 322 -15.31 -16.11 30.69
C GLU A 322 -13.83 -16.33 30.95
N PRO A 323 -13.21 -17.49 30.63
CA PRO A 323 -11.78 -17.71 30.88
C PRO A 323 -10.85 -16.82 30.03
N ILE A 324 -11.32 -16.32 28.87
CA ILE A 324 -10.52 -15.59 27.88
C ILE A 324 -11.00 -14.14 27.73
N ARG A 325 -12.18 -13.80 28.26
CA ARG A 325 -12.80 -12.49 28.15
C ARG A 325 -12.04 -11.44 28.98
N LEU A 326 -11.40 -10.49 28.29
CA LEU A 326 -10.69 -9.33 28.84
C LEU A 326 -11.49 -8.02 28.72
N GLY A 327 -12.64 -8.04 28.03
CA GLY A 327 -13.51 -6.87 27.85
C GLY A 327 -12.80 -5.74 27.11
N PHE A 328 -12.83 -4.53 27.67
CA PHE A 328 -12.27 -3.31 27.05
C PHE A 328 -10.79 -3.46 26.66
N ILE A 329 -9.99 -4.12 27.52
CA ILE A 329 -8.56 -4.31 27.31
C ILE A 329 -8.27 -5.32 26.19
N GLY A 330 -9.24 -6.19 25.86
CA GLY A 330 -9.09 -7.20 24.82
C GLY A 330 -8.80 -6.63 23.44
N ALA A 331 -9.39 -5.48 23.09
CA ALA A 331 -9.25 -4.84 21.78
C ALA A 331 -7.82 -4.28 21.51
N PRO A 332 -7.21 -3.46 22.39
CA PRO A 332 -5.83 -3.02 22.19
C PRO A 332 -4.84 -4.19 22.23
N ILE A 333 -5.09 -5.24 23.01
CA ILE A 333 -4.28 -6.47 23.00
C ILE A 333 -4.41 -7.20 21.66
N ALA A 334 -5.62 -7.37 21.13
CA ALA A 334 -5.85 -8.00 19.83
C ALA A 334 -5.08 -7.28 18.71
N THR A 335 -5.11 -5.94 18.73
CA THR A 335 -4.34 -5.11 17.79
C THR A 335 -2.84 -5.28 17.97
N ALA A 336 -2.34 -5.26 19.22
CA ALA A 336 -0.93 -5.46 19.52
C ALA A 336 -0.42 -6.84 19.05
N ILE A 337 -1.18 -7.91 19.31
CA ILE A 337 -0.88 -9.26 18.81
C ILE A 337 -0.84 -9.27 17.28
N SER A 338 -1.79 -8.60 16.62
CA SER A 338 -1.88 -8.56 15.17
C SER A 338 -0.69 -7.84 14.54
N PHE A 339 -0.24 -6.71 15.10
CA PHE A 339 0.98 -6.04 14.63
C PHE A 339 2.22 -6.92 14.80
N ASN A 340 2.37 -7.58 15.95
CA ASN A 340 3.48 -8.51 16.18
C ASN A 340 3.43 -9.71 15.22
N LEU A 341 2.24 -10.25 14.95
CA LEU A 341 2.07 -11.34 13.98
C LEU A 341 2.46 -10.91 12.56
N ILE A 342 2.07 -9.71 12.13
CA ILE A 342 2.51 -9.14 10.84
C ILE A 342 4.05 -9.03 10.80
N SER A 343 4.69 -8.60 11.88
CA SER A 343 6.16 -8.50 11.97
C SER A 343 6.83 -9.85 11.85
N ILE A 344 6.37 -10.84 12.62
CA ILE A 344 6.90 -12.21 12.59
C ILE A 344 6.74 -12.82 11.19
N LEU A 345 5.54 -12.72 10.60
CA LEU A 345 5.29 -13.22 9.25
C LEU A 345 6.12 -12.50 8.19
N SER A 346 6.37 -11.19 8.35
CA SER A 346 7.26 -10.43 7.48
C SER A 346 8.71 -10.94 7.57
N ILE A 347 9.20 -11.23 8.78
CA ILE A 347 10.54 -11.81 8.99
C ILE A 347 10.62 -13.20 8.37
N CYS A 348 9.66 -14.09 8.68
CA CYS A 348 9.62 -15.43 8.11
C CYS A 348 9.58 -15.38 6.58
N TYR A 349 8.74 -14.53 6.00
CA TYR A 349 8.64 -14.40 4.56
C TYR A 349 9.96 -13.91 3.95
N GLY A 350 10.56 -12.88 4.54
CA GLY A 350 11.84 -12.31 4.09
C GLY A 350 13.00 -13.31 4.17
N VAL A 351 13.05 -14.16 5.20
CA VAL A 351 14.13 -15.14 5.39
C VAL A 351 14.00 -16.34 4.46
N PHE A 352 12.77 -16.84 4.24
CA PHE A 352 12.55 -18.10 3.52
C PHE A 352 12.21 -17.94 2.03
N PHE A 353 11.57 -16.83 1.62
CA PHE A 353 11.01 -16.70 0.27
C PHE A 353 11.58 -15.55 -0.56
N VAL A 354 12.28 -14.59 0.06
CA VAL A 354 12.86 -13.44 -0.65
C VAL A 354 14.35 -13.68 -0.94
N PRO A 355 14.83 -13.37 -2.17
CA PRO A 355 16.24 -13.45 -2.48
C PRO A 355 17.09 -12.60 -1.52
N LYS A 356 18.28 -13.08 -1.18
CA LYS A 356 19.21 -12.37 -0.28
C LYS A 356 19.95 -11.21 -0.93
N THR A 357 19.52 -10.75 -2.11
CA THR A 357 20.17 -9.68 -2.88
C THR A 357 20.14 -8.33 -2.16
N ALA A 358 19.02 -8.00 -1.52
CA ALA A 358 18.86 -6.79 -0.70
C ALA A 358 19.34 -6.97 0.75
N TRP A 359 19.69 -8.20 1.15
CA TRP A 359 20.03 -8.49 2.54
C TRP A 359 21.42 -7.96 2.89
N HIS A 360 21.50 -7.22 3.98
CA HIS A 360 22.76 -6.83 4.60
C HIS A 360 22.90 -7.53 5.96
N PRO A 361 24.06 -8.13 6.29
CA PRO A 361 24.31 -8.68 7.63
C PRO A 361 24.11 -7.62 8.73
N LEU A 362 23.76 -8.05 9.93
CA LEU A 362 23.72 -7.13 11.07
C LEU A 362 25.16 -6.68 11.38
N SER A 363 25.38 -5.37 11.40
CA SER A 363 26.68 -4.76 11.63
C SER A 363 26.51 -3.45 12.39
N MET A 364 27.57 -3.00 13.08
CA MET A 364 27.63 -1.69 13.72
C MET A 364 27.46 -0.52 12.72
N ARG A 365 27.54 -0.80 11.41
CA ARG A 365 27.15 0.13 10.33
C ARG A 365 25.69 0.61 10.43
N CYS A 366 24.81 -0.07 11.17
CA CYS A 366 23.47 0.43 11.43
C CYS A 366 23.47 1.75 12.23
N PHE A 367 24.57 2.10 12.92
CA PHE A 367 24.72 3.36 13.64
C PHE A 367 25.38 4.48 12.83
N THR A 368 25.74 4.24 11.56
CA THR A 368 26.34 5.26 10.69
C THR A 368 25.29 6.00 9.85
N SER A 369 25.65 7.19 9.36
CA SER A 369 24.80 8.02 8.48
C SER A 369 23.39 8.31 8.99
N LEU A 370 23.17 8.24 10.31
CA LEU A 370 21.87 8.49 10.94
C LEU A 370 21.40 9.93 10.78
N GLY A 371 22.33 10.89 10.71
CA GLY A 371 22.00 12.32 10.57
C GLY A 371 21.16 12.62 9.32
N VAL A 372 21.45 11.94 8.21
CA VAL A 372 20.67 12.07 6.96
C VAL A 372 19.25 11.54 7.16
N LEU A 373 19.10 10.36 7.78
CA LEU A 373 17.77 9.80 8.07
C LEU A 373 16.97 10.66 9.03
N VAL A 374 17.61 11.24 10.05
CA VAL A 374 16.94 12.09 11.02
C VAL A 374 16.49 13.40 10.36
N GLN A 375 17.34 14.04 9.56
CA GLN A 375 16.99 15.29 8.87
C GLN A 375 15.83 15.09 7.87
N LEU A 376 15.92 14.06 7.04
CA LEU A 376 14.84 13.72 6.10
C LEU A 376 13.59 13.22 6.85
N GLY A 377 13.78 12.42 7.89
CA GLY A 377 12.72 11.87 8.72
C GLY A 377 11.93 12.94 9.46
N LEU A 378 12.58 13.93 10.07
CA LEU A 378 11.90 15.06 10.70
C LEU A 378 11.08 15.87 9.69
N SER A 379 11.58 15.99 8.45
CA SER A 379 10.81 16.61 7.37
C SER A 379 9.60 15.75 7.00
N GLY A 380 9.77 14.43 6.88
CA GLY A 380 8.67 13.49 6.65
C GLY A 380 7.63 13.50 7.79
N VAL A 381 8.06 13.61 9.05
CA VAL A 381 7.19 13.82 10.21
C VAL A 381 6.44 15.14 10.07
N GLY A 382 7.14 16.24 9.78
CA GLY A 382 6.50 17.53 9.54
C GLY A 382 5.45 17.46 8.43
N GLN A 383 5.70 16.68 7.37
CA GLN A 383 4.76 16.50 6.27
C GLN A 383 3.53 15.67 6.65
N VAL A 384 3.72 14.48 7.22
CA VAL A 384 2.64 13.53 7.56
C VAL A 384 1.86 13.99 8.79
N ALA A 385 2.55 14.40 9.84
CA ALA A 385 1.91 14.79 11.10
C ALA A 385 1.11 16.09 10.93
N SER A 386 1.62 17.08 10.17
CA SER A 386 0.87 18.31 9.91
C SER A 386 -0.46 18.06 9.21
N GLU A 387 -0.49 17.13 8.25
CA GLU A 387 -1.71 16.72 7.56
C GLU A 387 -2.69 16.05 8.53
N TRP A 388 -2.24 15.09 9.32
CA TRP A 388 -3.10 14.36 10.27
C TRP A 388 -3.63 15.26 11.39
N TRP A 389 -2.76 16.08 11.97
CA TRP A 389 -3.14 17.00 13.04
C TRP A 389 -4.11 18.09 12.55
N SER A 390 -4.02 18.48 11.27
CA SER A 390 -4.97 19.45 10.69
C SER A 390 -6.41 18.92 10.72
N TRP A 391 -6.62 17.63 10.46
CA TRP A 391 -7.93 16.99 10.53
C TRP A 391 -8.49 16.99 11.96
N GLU A 392 -7.65 16.74 12.95
CA GLU A 392 -8.03 16.79 14.37
C GLU A 392 -8.42 18.21 14.80
N LEU A 393 -7.65 19.23 14.36
CA LEU A 393 -7.96 20.63 14.65
C LEU A 393 -9.29 21.07 14.03
N VAL A 394 -9.58 20.66 12.79
CA VAL A 394 -10.86 20.96 12.14
C VAL A 394 -12.01 20.21 12.82
N GLY A 395 -11.79 18.96 13.25
CA GLY A 395 -12.76 18.20 14.05
C GLY A 395 -13.09 18.92 15.37
N LEU A 396 -12.07 19.42 16.07
CA LEU A 396 -12.24 20.21 17.29
C LEU A 396 -13.00 21.51 17.03
N ALA A 397 -12.72 22.21 15.94
CA ALA A 397 -13.47 23.41 15.56
C ALA A 397 -14.93 23.09 15.23
N ALA A 398 -15.18 22.01 14.48
CA ALA A 398 -16.52 21.56 14.12
C ALA A 398 -17.35 21.15 15.36
N SER A 399 -16.72 20.60 16.40
CA SER A 399 -17.41 20.21 17.63
C SER A 399 -18.06 21.38 18.38
N GLN A 400 -17.55 22.60 18.18
CA GLN A 400 -18.09 23.83 18.79
C GLN A 400 -19.33 24.36 18.04
N LEU A 401 -19.62 23.89 16.84
CA LEU A 401 -20.76 24.33 16.01
C LEU A 401 -22.06 23.60 16.33
N GLY A 402 -22.03 22.62 17.25
CA GLY A 402 -23.19 21.88 17.74
C GLY A 402 -23.33 20.47 17.15
N PRO A 403 -24.31 19.68 17.64
CA PRO A 403 -24.40 18.24 17.36
C PRO A 403 -24.59 17.89 15.88
N THR A 404 -25.43 18.65 15.15
CA THR A 404 -25.71 18.42 13.73
C THR A 404 -24.47 18.67 12.86
N ALA A 405 -23.71 19.72 13.15
CA ALA A 405 -22.47 20.04 12.46
C ALA A 405 -21.39 18.98 12.74
N LEU A 406 -21.29 18.52 13.99
CA LEU A 406 -20.36 17.46 14.38
C LEU A 406 -20.70 16.13 13.69
N ALA A 407 -21.97 15.72 13.66
CA ALA A 407 -22.41 14.53 12.96
C ALA A 407 -22.12 14.62 11.45
N THR A 408 -22.40 15.78 10.84
CA THR A 408 -22.08 16.05 9.43
C THR A 408 -20.58 15.95 9.19
N GLN A 409 -19.75 16.54 10.05
CA GLN A 409 -18.29 16.48 9.94
C GLN A 409 -17.79 15.04 9.98
N SER A 410 -18.34 14.19 10.86
CA SER A 410 -17.99 12.77 10.93
C SER A 410 -18.29 12.04 9.62
N VAL A 411 -19.46 12.28 9.02
CA VAL A 411 -19.83 11.71 7.71
C VAL A 411 -18.85 12.15 6.62
N LEU A 412 -18.56 13.45 6.55
CA LEU A 412 -17.66 14.00 5.53
C LEU A 412 -16.21 13.52 5.72
N LEU A 413 -15.74 13.43 6.96
CA LEU A 413 -14.40 12.93 7.30
C LEU A 413 -14.21 11.48 6.87
N VAL A 414 -15.17 10.59 7.20
CA VAL A 414 -15.12 9.18 6.79
C VAL A 414 -15.16 9.06 5.26
N SER A 415 -15.98 9.88 4.60
CA SER A 415 -16.10 9.91 3.14
C SER A 415 -14.79 10.33 2.46
N ALA A 416 -14.16 11.42 2.93
CA ALA A 416 -12.89 11.91 2.41
C ALA A 416 -11.75 10.91 2.70
N SER A 417 -11.66 10.39 3.92
CA SER A 417 -10.63 9.42 4.32
C SER A 417 -10.69 8.12 3.51
N THR A 418 -11.90 7.68 3.16
CA THR A 418 -12.12 6.46 2.35
C THR A 418 -11.67 6.67 0.91
N THR A 419 -12.03 7.81 0.32
CA THR A 419 -11.68 8.12 -1.09
C THR A 419 -10.21 8.49 -1.26
N TYR A 420 -9.55 9.01 -0.22
CA TYR A 420 -8.10 9.30 -0.19
C TYR A 420 -7.21 8.05 -0.29
N GLN A 421 -7.69 6.87 0.11
CA GLN A 421 -6.89 5.64 0.11
C GLN A 421 -6.36 5.28 -1.29
N ALA A 422 -7.13 5.54 -2.34
CA ALA A 422 -6.73 5.23 -3.72
C ALA A 422 -5.61 6.17 -4.23
N PRO A 423 -5.73 7.50 -4.15
CA PRO A 423 -4.62 8.41 -4.44
C PRO A 423 -3.38 8.17 -3.57
N PHE A 424 -3.57 7.86 -2.28
CA PHE A 424 -2.45 7.55 -1.38
C PHE A 424 -1.71 6.28 -1.80
N ALA A 425 -2.42 5.20 -2.15
CA ALA A 425 -1.80 3.99 -2.65
C ALA A 425 -1.03 4.22 -3.96
N LEU A 426 -1.58 5.04 -4.86
CA LEU A 426 -0.89 5.46 -6.09
C LEU A 426 0.36 6.30 -5.78
N SER A 427 0.32 7.16 -4.76
CA SER A 427 1.46 7.96 -4.30
C SER A 427 2.63 7.09 -3.85
N VAL A 428 2.36 6.04 -3.06
CA VAL A 428 3.37 5.08 -2.62
C VAL A 428 3.96 4.31 -3.81
N ALA A 429 3.11 3.79 -4.70
CA ALA A 429 3.55 3.08 -5.90
C ALA A 429 4.40 3.97 -6.83
N ALA A 430 3.98 5.22 -7.05
CA ALA A 430 4.71 6.19 -7.83
C ALA A 430 6.05 6.55 -7.19
N SER A 431 6.09 6.74 -5.86
CA SER A 431 7.32 7.06 -5.15
C SER A 431 8.37 5.96 -5.33
N VAL A 432 7.97 4.70 -5.20
CA VAL A 432 8.86 3.56 -5.41
C VAL A 432 9.31 3.47 -6.87
N ARG A 433 8.38 3.55 -7.83
CA ARG A 433 8.71 3.45 -9.26
C ARG A 433 9.67 4.55 -9.70
N ILE A 434 9.42 5.80 -9.31
CA ILE A 434 10.28 6.94 -9.63
C ILE A 434 11.65 6.76 -8.94
N GLY A 435 11.69 6.39 -7.66
CA GLY A 435 12.94 6.16 -6.95
C GLY A 435 13.80 5.05 -7.57
N ASN A 436 13.17 3.97 -8.03
CA ASN A 436 13.85 2.90 -8.78
C ASN A 436 14.43 3.43 -10.11
N LEU A 437 13.65 4.19 -10.88
CA LEU A 437 14.11 4.78 -12.15
C LEU A 437 15.25 5.79 -11.96
N LEU A 438 15.28 6.52 -10.84
CA LEU A 438 16.38 7.41 -10.49
C LEU A 438 17.67 6.63 -10.18
N GLY A 439 17.57 5.49 -9.50
CA GLY A 439 18.72 4.61 -9.26
C GLY A 439 19.22 3.88 -10.52
N GLU A 440 18.36 3.66 -11.51
CA GLU A 440 18.73 3.16 -12.85
C GLU A 440 19.28 4.26 -13.78
N GLU A 441 19.36 5.50 -13.31
CA GLU A 441 19.77 6.67 -14.09
C GLU A 441 18.88 6.96 -15.32
N ASN A 442 17.63 6.47 -15.30
CA ASN A 442 16.69 6.64 -16.41
C ASN A 442 15.85 7.93 -16.27
N VAL A 443 16.49 9.06 -16.57
CA VAL A 443 15.93 10.42 -16.49
C VAL A 443 14.58 10.53 -17.22
N THR A 444 14.52 10.08 -18.48
CA THR A 444 13.33 10.25 -19.33
C THR A 444 12.14 9.51 -18.75
N ARG A 445 12.34 8.26 -18.33
CA ARG A 445 11.26 7.42 -17.83
C ARG A 445 10.81 7.85 -16.44
N ALA A 446 11.72 8.33 -15.58
CA ALA A 446 11.36 8.94 -14.29
C ALA A 446 10.41 10.13 -14.47
N ALA A 447 10.71 11.01 -15.44
CA ALA A 447 9.87 12.15 -15.78
C ALA A 447 8.49 11.74 -16.33
N VAL A 448 8.44 10.70 -17.17
CA VAL A 448 7.17 10.15 -17.68
C VAL A 448 6.36 9.51 -16.56
N ALA A 449 6.97 8.71 -15.68
CA ALA A 449 6.30 8.08 -14.55
C ALA A 449 5.67 9.11 -13.60
N ALA A 450 6.36 10.22 -13.33
CA ALA A 450 5.82 11.33 -12.53
C ALA A 450 4.65 12.05 -13.20
N LYS A 451 4.72 12.31 -14.51
CA LYS A 451 3.59 12.88 -15.26
C LYS A 451 2.40 11.90 -15.31
N CYS A 452 2.68 10.61 -15.47
CA CYS A 452 1.69 9.55 -15.49
C CYS A 452 0.93 9.45 -14.16
N SER A 453 1.64 9.47 -13.03
CA SER A 453 1.00 9.39 -11.72
C SER A 453 0.12 10.60 -11.42
N ILE A 454 0.51 11.81 -11.85
CA ILE A 454 -0.33 13.01 -11.74
C ILE A 454 -1.62 12.86 -12.56
N LEU A 455 -1.51 12.41 -13.82
CA LEU A 455 -2.67 12.19 -14.69
C LEU A 455 -3.61 11.11 -14.14
N MET A 456 -3.04 10.00 -13.65
CA MET A 456 -3.83 8.93 -13.03
C MET A 456 -4.56 9.40 -11.77
N SER A 457 -3.93 10.23 -10.94
CA SER A 457 -4.60 10.78 -9.76
C SER A 457 -5.74 11.72 -10.12
N LEU A 458 -5.58 12.56 -11.15
CA LEU A 458 -6.69 13.37 -11.67
C LEU A 458 -7.88 12.50 -12.10
N VAL A 459 -7.62 11.38 -12.77
CA VAL A 459 -8.68 10.44 -13.18
C VAL A 459 -9.36 9.81 -11.95
N ILE A 460 -8.58 9.31 -10.99
CA ILE A 460 -9.12 8.71 -9.75
C ILE A 460 -9.95 9.74 -8.99
N SER A 461 -9.44 10.94 -8.77
CA SER A 461 -10.17 11.99 -8.08
C SER A 461 -11.41 12.42 -8.85
N ALA A 462 -11.36 12.55 -10.19
CA ALA A 462 -12.54 12.89 -10.98
C ALA A 462 -13.66 11.86 -10.84
N VAL A 463 -13.33 10.57 -10.75
CA VAL A 463 -14.31 9.50 -10.47
C VAL A 463 -14.97 9.72 -9.10
N TRP A 464 -14.18 9.97 -8.04
CA TRP A 464 -14.72 10.21 -6.71
C TRP A 464 -15.53 11.51 -6.60
N SER A 465 -15.05 12.60 -7.19
CA SER A 465 -15.77 13.87 -7.26
C SER A 465 -17.11 13.72 -7.99
N THR A 466 -17.13 12.98 -9.11
CA THR A 466 -18.36 12.71 -9.86
C THR A 466 -19.33 11.88 -9.03
N MET A 467 -18.84 10.86 -8.33
CA MET A 467 -19.65 10.03 -7.44
C MET A 467 -20.30 10.89 -6.33
N PHE A 468 -19.55 11.75 -5.64
CA PHE A 468 -20.10 12.65 -4.62
C PHE A 468 -21.15 13.61 -5.20
N MET A 469 -20.93 14.14 -6.40
CA MET A 469 -21.89 15.05 -7.04
C MET A 469 -23.20 14.34 -7.43
N VAL A 470 -23.11 13.15 -8.00
CA VAL A 470 -24.27 12.35 -8.43
C VAL A 470 -25.11 11.90 -7.23
N PHE A 471 -24.44 11.41 -6.18
CA PHE A 471 -25.14 10.86 -5.01
C PHE A 471 -25.32 11.87 -3.88
N ARG A 472 -25.10 13.17 -4.07
CA ARG A 472 -25.03 14.16 -2.98
C ARG A 472 -26.22 14.16 -2.02
N HIS A 473 -27.43 13.90 -2.54
CA HIS A 473 -28.67 13.90 -1.74
C HIS A 473 -28.94 12.56 -1.06
N SER A 474 -28.29 11.48 -1.50
CA SER A 474 -28.48 10.12 -0.97
C SER A 474 -27.29 9.62 -0.16
N TRP A 475 -26.12 10.25 -0.32
CA TRP A 475 -24.86 9.80 0.28
C TRP A 475 -24.92 9.74 1.81
N ALA A 476 -25.52 10.76 2.43
CA ALA A 476 -25.60 10.86 3.89
C ALA A 476 -26.45 9.75 4.54
N HIS A 477 -27.45 9.22 3.81
CA HIS A 477 -28.30 8.14 4.28
C HIS A 477 -27.55 6.82 4.51
N LEU A 478 -26.33 6.68 3.98
CA LEU A 478 -25.46 5.54 4.33
C LEU A 478 -25.00 5.58 5.80
N PHE A 479 -25.03 6.76 6.43
CA PHE A 479 -24.45 6.99 7.75
C PHE A 479 -25.45 7.50 8.79
N ASN A 480 -26.43 8.31 8.37
CA ASN A 480 -27.37 8.96 9.28
C ASN A 480 -28.70 9.26 8.58
N ASP A 481 -29.81 9.02 9.27
CA ASP A 481 -31.17 9.26 8.78
C ASP A 481 -31.78 10.60 9.26
N ASP A 482 -31.09 11.36 10.10
CA ASP A 482 -31.52 12.69 10.52
C ASP A 482 -31.57 13.64 9.31
N PRO A 483 -32.77 14.16 8.93
CA PRO A 483 -32.92 15.05 7.79
C PRO A 483 -32.04 16.30 7.85
N ALA A 484 -31.72 16.81 9.05
CA ALA A 484 -30.87 17.98 9.21
C ALA A 484 -29.41 17.67 8.83
N VAL A 485 -28.91 16.50 9.24
CA VAL A 485 -27.56 16.02 8.87
C VAL A 485 -27.50 15.72 7.38
N VAL A 486 -28.50 15.02 6.85
CA VAL A 486 -28.58 14.67 5.42
C VAL A 486 -28.56 15.93 4.55
N SER A 487 -29.37 16.93 4.89
CA SER A 487 -29.42 18.19 4.15
C SER A 487 -28.11 18.96 4.21
N LEU A 488 -27.42 18.96 5.37
CA LEU A 488 -26.16 19.69 5.53
C LEU A 488 -25.00 18.99 4.83
N VAL A 489 -24.94 17.65 4.85
CA VAL A 489 -23.99 16.88 4.04
C VAL A 489 -24.22 17.17 2.56
N ALA A 490 -25.47 17.13 2.09
CA ALA A 490 -25.81 17.35 0.68
C ALA A 490 -25.46 18.76 0.16
N SER A 491 -25.41 19.76 1.05
CA SER A 491 -24.99 21.12 0.71
C SER A 491 -23.46 21.29 0.65
N ILE A 492 -22.71 20.54 1.48
CA ILE A 492 -21.24 20.62 1.53
C ILE A 492 -20.56 19.67 0.53
N LEU A 493 -21.20 18.56 0.15
CA LEU A 493 -20.62 17.57 -0.77
C LEU A 493 -20.06 18.12 -2.09
N PRO A 494 -20.64 19.15 -2.74
CA PRO A 494 -20.02 19.75 -3.92
C PRO A 494 -18.64 20.35 -3.64
N LEU A 495 -18.45 20.93 -2.45
CA LEU A 495 -17.16 21.43 -2.00
C LEU A 495 -16.18 20.29 -1.69
N VAL A 496 -16.66 19.21 -1.09
CA VAL A 496 -15.87 17.98 -0.85
C VAL A 496 -15.46 17.31 -2.16
N ALA A 497 -16.32 17.34 -3.18
CA ALA A 497 -15.98 16.87 -4.51
C ALA A 497 -14.83 17.68 -5.12
N LEU A 498 -14.81 19.01 -4.95
CA LEU A 498 -13.68 19.85 -5.36
C LEU A 498 -12.42 19.55 -4.54
N PHE A 499 -12.56 19.43 -3.22
CA PHE A 499 -11.51 19.06 -2.29
C PHE A 499 -10.78 17.77 -2.74
N GLN A 500 -11.52 16.74 -3.15
CA GLN A 500 -10.96 15.44 -3.53
C GLN A 500 -9.98 15.51 -4.73
N VAL A 501 -10.18 16.46 -5.64
CA VAL A 501 -9.28 16.68 -6.78
C VAL A 501 -7.92 17.14 -6.29
N PHE A 502 -7.90 18.14 -5.43
CA PHE A 502 -6.65 18.70 -4.91
C PHE A 502 -6.01 17.81 -3.85
N ASP A 503 -6.81 17.06 -3.10
CA ASP A 503 -6.33 16.08 -2.13
C ASP A 503 -5.55 14.96 -2.82
N GLY A 504 -6.11 14.40 -3.91
CA GLY A 504 -5.42 13.40 -4.71
C GLY A 504 -4.14 13.93 -5.37
N LEU A 505 -4.14 15.17 -5.86
CA LEU A 505 -2.93 15.82 -6.39
C LEU A 505 -1.89 16.07 -5.30
N GLY A 506 -2.31 16.49 -4.11
CA GLY A 506 -1.47 16.66 -2.93
C GLY A 506 -0.77 15.36 -2.56
N ALA A 507 -1.52 14.24 -2.50
CA ALA A 507 -0.98 12.92 -2.24
C ALA A 507 0.11 12.52 -3.24
N ILE A 508 -0.14 12.68 -4.55
CA ILE A 508 0.85 12.32 -5.59
C ILE A 508 2.08 13.22 -5.57
N THR A 509 1.89 14.53 -5.49
CA THR A 509 3.02 15.47 -5.47
C THR A 509 3.89 15.24 -4.24
N SER A 510 3.27 14.95 -3.08
CA SER A 510 3.95 14.50 -1.87
C SER A 510 4.77 13.21 -2.12
N GLY A 511 4.21 12.23 -2.84
CA GLY A 511 4.93 11.02 -3.23
C GLY A 511 6.12 11.26 -4.17
N ILE A 512 5.95 12.14 -5.17
CA ILE A 512 7.04 12.52 -6.08
C ILE A 512 8.15 13.24 -5.32
N LEU A 513 7.80 14.18 -4.42
CA LEU A 513 8.76 14.88 -3.57
C LEU A 513 9.52 13.92 -2.65
N ARG A 514 8.86 12.89 -2.11
CA ARG A 514 9.53 11.81 -1.39
C ARG A 514 10.50 11.05 -2.29
N ALA A 515 10.10 10.65 -3.50
CA ALA A 515 10.96 9.93 -4.43
C ALA A 515 12.28 10.66 -4.74
N ILE A 516 12.21 11.99 -4.91
CA ILE A 516 13.40 12.84 -5.20
C ILE A 516 14.07 13.40 -3.94
N GLY A 517 13.65 13.00 -2.73
CA GLY A 517 14.26 13.44 -1.47
C GLY A 517 14.00 14.90 -1.07
N LYS A 518 12.98 15.55 -1.65
CA LYS A 518 12.56 16.93 -1.32
C LYS A 518 11.46 16.96 -0.25
N GLN A 519 11.56 16.10 0.77
CA GLN A 519 10.60 16.02 1.88
C GLN A 519 10.49 17.32 2.66
N PHE A 520 11.59 18.05 2.86
CA PHE A 520 11.58 19.35 3.54
C PHE A 520 10.67 20.37 2.82
N THR A 521 10.77 20.43 1.49
CA THR A 521 9.90 21.27 0.67
C THR A 521 8.45 20.85 0.81
N GLY A 522 8.17 19.54 0.82
CA GLY A 522 6.83 19.00 1.05
C GLY A 522 6.27 19.36 2.43
N ALA A 523 7.10 19.30 3.48
CA ALA A 523 6.72 19.68 4.84
C ALA A 523 6.39 21.17 4.95
N LEU A 524 7.23 22.04 4.39
CA LEU A 524 6.99 23.49 4.37
C LEU A 524 5.70 23.82 3.60
N LEU A 525 5.45 23.12 2.49
CA LEU A 525 4.25 23.27 1.71
C LEU A 525 3.00 22.87 2.51
N ASN A 526 3.00 21.71 3.18
CA ASN A 526 1.87 21.28 4.02
C ASN A 526 1.64 22.21 5.22
N LEU A 527 2.72 22.60 5.92
CA LEU A 527 2.62 23.49 7.08
C LEU A 527 2.08 24.87 6.69
N SER A 528 2.58 25.47 5.60
CA SER A 528 2.07 26.75 5.11
C SER A 528 0.63 26.64 4.59
N ALA A 529 0.30 25.56 3.89
CA ALA A 529 -1.06 25.30 3.41
C ALA A 529 -2.06 25.23 4.56
N TYR A 530 -1.87 24.30 5.50
CA TYR A 530 -2.86 24.04 6.55
C TYR A 530 -2.82 25.09 7.67
N TYR A 531 -1.65 25.43 8.19
CA TYR A 531 -1.55 26.20 9.44
C TYR A 531 -1.46 27.70 9.23
N VAL A 532 -0.92 28.17 8.10
CA VAL A 532 -0.82 29.60 7.81
C VAL A 532 -2.04 30.10 7.04
N ILE A 533 -2.59 29.28 6.13
CA ILE A 533 -3.68 29.69 5.25
C ILE A 533 -4.99 29.01 5.63
N GLY A 534 -5.09 27.69 5.47
CA GLY A 534 -6.36 26.96 5.48
C GLY A 534 -7.12 27.01 6.80
N ILE A 535 -6.48 26.63 7.91
CA ILE A 535 -7.10 26.58 9.23
C ILE A 535 -7.49 27.99 9.70
N PRO A 536 -6.59 29.00 9.70
CA PRO A 536 -6.97 30.36 10.10
C PRO A 536 -8.11 30.92 9.25
N PHE A 537 -8.05 30.74 7.93
CA PHE A 537 -9.10 31.20 7.02
C PHE A 537 -10.42 30.47 7.24
N GLY A 538 -10.38 29.15 7.45
CA GLY A 538 -11.55 28.33 7.71
C GLY A 538 -12.23 28.67 9.03
N ILE A 539 -11.46 28.85 10.11
CA ILE A 539 -11.96 29.29 11.42
C ILE A 539 -12.59 30.68 11.30
N TRP A 540 -11.93 31.61 10.59
CA TRP A 540 -12.49 32.94 10.36
C TRP A 540 -13.83 32.88 9.62
N LEU A 541 -13.94 32.11 8.54
CA LEU A 541 -15.20 31.93 7.82
C LEU A 541 -16.28 31.26 8.69
N ALA A 542 -15.91 30.24 9.46
CA ALA A 542 -16.84 29.47 10.27
C ALA A 542 -17.49 30.29 11.38
N PHE A 543 -16.69 31.06 12.13
CA PHE A 543 -17.13 31.73 13.36
C PHE A 543 -17.35 33.24 13.23
N TRP A 544 -16.63 33.95 12.34
CA TRP A 544 -16.80 35.41 12.16
C TRP A 544 -17.69 35.78 10.98
N ARG A 545 -17.80 34.90 9.98
CA ARG A 545 -18.68 35.09 8.81
C ARG A 545 -19.92 34.21 8.87
N ASP A 546 -20.14 33.52 9.99
CA ASP A 546 -21.28 32.64 10.26
C ASP A 546 -21.52 31.58 9.17
N MET A 547 -20.47 31.18 8.43
CA MET A 547 -20.55 30.11 7.43
C MET A 547 -20.54 28.71 8.08
N GLN A 548 -20.36 28.64 9.40
CA GLN A 548 -20.36 27.41 10.19
C GLN A 548 -19.45 26.35 9.55
N LEU A 549 -19.96 25.12 9.37
CA LEU A 549 -19.20 24.01 8.83
C LEU A 549 -18.74 24.22 7.39
N HIS A 550 -19.49 24.99 6.57
CA HIS A 550 -19.06 25.33 5.22
C HIS A 550 -17.76 26.15 5.25
N GLY A 551 -17.62 27.08 6.20
CA GLY A 551 -16.41 27.88 6.37
C GLY A 551 -15.17 27.03 6.61
N LEU A 552 -15.27 26.01 7.48
CA LEU A 552 -14.17 25.08 7.76
C LEU A 552 -13.74 24.30 6.50
N TRP A 553 -14.71 23.76 5.74
CA TRP A 553 -14.43 23.03 4.50
C TRP A 553 -13.88 23.93 3.38
N VAL A 554 -14.30 25.21 3.32
CA VAL A 554 -13.72 26.17 2.39
C VAL A 554 -12.26 26.41 2.74
N GLY A 555 -11.94 26.60 4.03
CA GLY A 555 -10.57 26.74 4.51
C GLY A 555 -9.68 25.54 4.11
N LEU A 556 -10.16 24.32 4.37
CA LEU A 556 -9.49 23.08 3.97
C LEU A 556 -9.27 22.97 2.46
N THR A 557 -10.28 23.32 1.68
CA THR A 557 -10.20 23.28 0.21
C THR A 557 -9.17 24.29 -0.29
N VAL A 558 -9.15 25.51 0.26
CA VAL A 558 -8.16 26.54 -0.10
C VAL A 558 -6.74 26.08 0.23
N SER A 559 -6.51 25.46 1.39
CA SER A 559 -5.19 24.91 1.71
C SER A 559 -4.73 23.86 0.70
N LEU A 560 -5.62 22.94 0.31
CA LEU A 560 -5.27 21.92 -0.67
C LEU A 560 -5.06 22.47 -2.07
N VAL A 561 -5.87 23.44 -2.51
CA VAL A 561 -5.66 24.12 -3.80
C VAL A 561 -4.27 24.74 -3.84
N TYR A 562 -3.88 25.44 -2.78
CA TYR A 562 -2.54 26.03 -2.64
C TYR A 562 -1.44 24.95 -2.67
N ALA A 563 -1.56 23.91 -1.85
CA ALA A 563 -0.58 22.84 -1.78
C ALA A 563 -0.44 22.09 -3.12
N ALA A 564 -1.56 21.71 -3.73
CA ALA A 564 -1.58 20.98 -4.99
C ALA A 564 -1.05 21.82 -6.16
N ALA A 565 -1.43 23.10 -6.27
CA ALA A 565 -0.97 23.97 -7.34
C ALA A 565 0.56 24.14 -7.32
N ILE A 566 1.12 24.43 -6.14
CA ILE A 566 2.57 24.59 -5.96
C ILE A 566 3.27 23.23 -6.11
N GLY A 567 2.72 22.17 -5.51
CA GLY A 567 3.28 20.82 -5.60
C GLY A 567 3.38 20.32 -7.05
N VAL A 568 2.32 20.51 -7.85
CA VAL A 568 2.31 20.17 -9.27
C VAL A 568 3.31 21.04 -10.03
N TRP A 569 3.36 22.35 -9.76
CA TRP A 569 4.33 23.24 -10.38
C TRP A 569 5.77 22.80 -10.11
N ILE A 570 6.11 22.45 -8.86
CA ILE A 570 7.44 21.91 -8.50
C ILE A 570 7.73 20.62 -9.26
N CYS A 571 6.78 19.69 -9.32
CA CYS A 571 6.95 18.42 -10.02
C CYS A 571 7.18 18.62 -11.53
N LEU A 572 6.43 19.51 -12.17
CA LEU A 572 6.56 19.82 -13.60
C LEU A 572 7.85 20.57 -13.94
N LYS A 573 8.38 21.37 -13.01
CA LYS A 573 9.64 22.12 -13.15
C LYS A 573 10.86 21.38 -12.60
N THR A 574 10.69 20.14 -12.14
CA THR A 574 11.81 19.35 -11.63
C THR A 574 12.77 19.02 -12.76
N ASP A 575 14.03 19.36 -12.54
CA ASP A 575 15.16 18.99 -13.38
C ASP A 575 15.58 17.55 -13.05
N TRP A 576 15.12 16.62 -13.88
CA TRP A 576 15.32 15.19 -13.66
C TRP A 576 16.78 14.76 -13.80
N GLU A 577 17.59 15.44 -14.62
CA GLU A 577 19.03 15.17 -14.73
C GLU A 577 19.73 15.48 -13.41
N ARG A 578 19.41 16.65 -12.83
CA ARG A 578 19.93 17.04 -11.53
C ARG A 578 19.49 16.12 -10.40
N GLU A 579 18.26 15.61 -10.43
CA GLU A 579 17.81 14.67 -9.40
C GLU A 579 18.50 13.29 -9.52
N VAL A 580 18.74 12.79 -10.73
CA VAL A 580 19.55 11.57 -10.95
C VAL A 580 20.98 11.78 -10.44
N GLU A 581 21.60 12.92 -10.75
CA GLU A 581 22.96 13.23 -10.32
C GLU A 581 23.09 13.25 -8.78
N LYS A 582 22.11 13.79 -8.05
CA LYS A 582 22.10 13.74 -6.58
C LYS A 582 22.04 12.31 -6.05
N VAL A 583 21.22 11.46 -6.69
CA VAL A 583 21.11 10.05 -6.32
C VAL A 583 22.43 9.33 -6.57
N ARG A 584 23.08 9.58 -7.70
CA ARG A 584 24.41 9.04 -8.04
C ARG A 584 25.47 9.42 -7.00
N ILE A 585 25.61 10.72 -6.70
CA ILE A 585 26.57 11.22 -5.69
C ILE A 585 26.35 10.56 -4.33
N ARG A 586 25.08 10.42 -3.90
CA ARG A 586 24.74 9.78 -2.62
C ARG A 586 25.15 8.30 -2.61
N LEU A 587 24.84 7.58 -3.68
CA LEU A 587 25.21 6.16 -3.80
C LEU A 587 26.74 5.99 -3.84
N GLU A 588 27.47 6.84 -4.56
CA GLU A 588 28.94 6.82 -4.58
C GLU A 588 29.57 7.08 -3.19
N ALA A 589 28.97 7.96 -2.38
CA ALA A 589 29.42 8.19 -1.01
C ALA A 589 29.22 6.94 -0.14
N ASP A 590 28.04 6.31 -0.19
CA ASP A 590 27.77 5.06 0.52
C ASP A 590 28.71 3.92 0.06
N GLN A 591 29.08 3.87 -1.22
CA GLN A 591 30.03 2.90 -1.76
C GLN A 591 31.44 3.08 -1.21
N LYS A 592 31.93 4.33 -1.16
CA LYS A 592 33.26 4.64 -0.61
C LYS A 592 33.35 4.26 0.86
N ASP A 593 32.30 4.56 1.63
CA ASP A 593 32.23 4.16 3.03
C ASP A 593 32.28 2.62 3.17
N MET A 594 31.56 1.90 2.31
CA MET A 594 31.62 0.43 2.30
C MET A 594 33.00 -0.12 1.96
N GLN A 595 33.72 0.51 1.02
CA GLN A 595 35.01 0.03 0.53
C GLN A 595 36.15 0.35 1.49
N ASN A 596 36.21 1.57 2.04
CA ASN A 596 37.19 1.97 3.05
C ASN A 596 37.12 1.06 4.30
N ASP A 597 35.93 0.61 4.65
CA ASP A 597 35.74 -0.32 5.78
C ASP A 597 36.22 -1.74 5.48
N VAL A 598 36.11 -2.22 4.23
CA VAL A 598 36.66 -3.54 3.84
C VAL A 598 38.18 -3.49 3.94
N GLU A 599 38.77 -2.40 3.45
CA GLU A 599 40.22 -2.14 3.54
C GLU A 599 40.71 -1.93 4.98
N ALA A 600 39.84 -1.58 5.93
CA ALA A 600 40.20 -1.44 7.35
C ALA A 600 40.09 -2.75 8.15
N ILE A 601 39.44 -3.78 7.59
CA ILE A 601 39.25 -5.10 8.21
C ILE A 601 40.29 -6.11 7.68
N GLU A 602 40.81 -5.91 6.47
CA GLU A 602 41.99 -6.59 5.91
C GLU A 602 43.29 -6.03 6.49
#